data_AF-A0A5C9EEP2-F1
#
_entry.id   AF-A0A5C9EEP2-F1
#
_cell.length_a   1.000
_cell.length_b   1.000
_cell.length_c   1.000
_cell.angle_alpha   90.00
_cell.angle_beta   90.00
_cell.angle_gamma   90.00
#
_symmetry.space_group_name_H-M   'P 1'
#
loop_
_entity.id
_entity.type
_entity.pdbx_description
1 polymer ?
#
loop_
_entity_poly.entity_id
_entity_poly.type
_entity_poly.pdbx_seq_one_letter_code
_entity_poly.pdbx_strand_id
1 'polypeptide(L)' 'MLYCDTCKKEVVIVGEGSAAGMDEDLESWEEELKRKGKIILYSPPRSSAYFCPKCGSELREKE' A
#
# COMPACT_ATOMS: atom_id res chain seq x y z
N MET A 1 1.00 -1.03 -10.17
CA MET A 1 1.17 -1.11 -8.69
C MET A 1 2.05 0.04 -8.23
N LEU A 2 1.95 0.53 -6.99
CA LEU A 2 2.87 1.57 -6.53
C LEU A 2 4.18 0.96 -6.01
N TYR A 3 5.27 1.70 -6.11
CA TYR A 3 6.59 1.29 -5.66
C TYR A 3 7.36 2.45 -5.05
N CYS A 4 8.00 2.20 -3.91
CA CYS A 4 8.92 3.14 -3.29
C CYS A 4 10.36 2.79 -3.69
N ASP A 5 11.00 3.66 -4.48
CA ASP A 5 12.38 3.43 -4.92
C ASP A 5 13.38 3.51 -3.75
N THR A 6 13.14 4.39 -2.78
CA THR A 6 14.00 4.54 -1.59
C THR A 6 13.93 3.30 -0.68
N CYS A 7 12.72 2.79 -0.41
CA CYS A 7 12.54 1.60 0.41
C CYS A 7 12.73 0.30 -0.38
N LYS A 8 12.88 0.38 -1.70
CA LYS A 8 12.89 -0.73 -2.65
C LYS A 8 11.72 -1.72 -2.44
N LYS A 9 10.54 -1.21 -2.10
CA LYS A 9 9.35 -1.99 -1.71
C LYS A 9 8.13 -1.62 -2.52
N GLU A 10 7.34 -2.63 -2.84
CA GLU A 10 6.01 -2.46 -3.43
C GLU A 10 5.03 -1.90 -2.40
N VAL A 11 4.15 -1.02 -2.87
CA VAL A 11 3.11 -0.39 -2.08
C VAL A 11 1.75 -0.75 -2.65
N VAL A 12 0.87 -1.22 -1.78
CA VAL A 12 -0.51 -1.57 -2.10
C VAL A 12 -1.42 -0.51 -1.52
N ILE A 13 -2.27 0.10 -2.36
CA ILE A 13 -3.29 1.04 -1.91
C ILE A 13 -4.56 0.27 -1.59
N VAL A 14 -5.09 0.49 -0.40
CA VAL A 14 -6.42 0.04 0.01
C VAL A 14 -7.32 1.26 0.09
N GLY A 15 -8.30 1.34 -0.80
CA GLY A 15 -9.25 2.45 -0.84
C GLY A 15 -10.34 2.30 0.23
N GLU A 16 -10.97 3.43 0.58
CA GLU A 16 -12.16 3.45 1.42
C GLU A 16 -13.28 2.67 0.71
N GLY A 17 -13.71 1.54 1.30
CA GLY A 17 -14.67 0.61 0.72
C GLY A 17 -14.09 -0.71 0.19
N SER A 18 -12.77 -0.79 -0.07
CA SER A 18 -12.13 -2.06 -0.46
C SER A 18 -12.06 -3.07 0.69
N ALA A 19 -12.03 -2.56 1.93
CA ALA A 19 -12.02 -3.38 3.15
C ALA A 19 -13.43 -3.78 3.64
N ALA A 20 -14.51 -3.15 3.14
CA ALA A 20 -15.87 -3.22 3.70
C ALA A 20 -16.61 -4.55 3.46
N GLY A 21 -15.90 -5.64 3.15
CA GLY A 21 -16.44 -6.99 3.02
C GLY A 21 -15.36 -8.07 3.14
N MET A 22 -14.18 -7.70 3.65
CA MET A 22 -13.03 -8.59 3.79
C MET A 22 -12.66 -8.85 5.26
N ASP A 23 -13.51 -8.55 6.24
CA ASP A 23 -13.15 -8.61 7.67
C ASP A 23 -12.47 -9.91 8.12
N GLU A 24 -12.88 -11.09 7.64
CA GLU A 24 -12.24 -12.37 8.01
C GLU A 24 -10.93 -12.66 7.23
N ASP A 25 -10.75 -12.09 6.03
CA ASP A 25 -9.58 -12.33 5.16
C ASP A 25 -8.55 -11.18 5.17
N LEU A 26 -8.92 -10.02 5.73
CA LEU A 26 -8.10 -8.81 5.69
C LEU A 26 -6.82 -8.99 6.51
N GLU A 27 -6.93 -9.51 7.74
CA GLU A 27 -5.77 -9.76 8.60
C GLU A 27 -4.79 -10.74 7.95
N SER A 28 -5.31 -11.84 7.39
CA SER A 28 -4.47 -12.85 6.71
C SER A 28 -3.77 -12.26 5.47
N TRP A 29 -4.49 -11.44 4.71
CA TRP A 29 -3.95 -10.73 3.56
C TRP A 29 -2.89 -9.70 3.96
N GLU A 30 -3.13 -8.93 5.03
CA GLU A 30 -2.16 -7.97 5.56
C GLU A 30 -0.90 -8.68 6.05
N GLU A 31 -1.02 -9.79 6.77
CA GLU A 31 0.09 -10.62 7.22
C GLU A 31 0.89 -11.16 6.04
N GLU A 32 0.23 -11.68 5.00
CA GLU A 32 0.84 -12.11 3.75
C GLU A 32 1.64 -10.99 3.08
N LEU A 33 1.07 -9.78 2.99
CA LEU A 33 1.75 -8.62 2.40
C LEU A 33 2.95 -8.17 3.23
N LYS A 34 2.81 -8.13 4.56
CA LYS A 34 3.90 -7.82 5.50
C LYS A 34 5.02 -8.85 5.38
N ARG A 35 4.69 -10.14 5.28
CA ARG A 35 5.65 -11.24 5.09
C ARG A 35 6.38 -11.14 3.75
N LYS A 36 5.69 -10.69 2.69
CA LYS A 36 6.30 -10.36 1.39
C LYS A 36 7.07 -9.02 1.41
N GLY A 37 7.11 -8.33 2.55
CA GLY A 37 7.84 -7.08 2.73
C GLY A 37 7.20 -5.86 2.06
N LYS A 38 5.93 -5.97 1.65
CA LYS A 38 5.18 -4.88 1.01
C LYS A 38 4.70 -3.85 2.04
N ILE A 39 4.42 -2.65 1.56
CA ILE A 39 3.87 -1.54 2.35
C ILE A 39 2.40 -1.40 1.99
N ILE A 40 1.54 -1.23 2.98
CA ILE A 40 0.11 -1.00 2.78
C ILE A 40 -0.18 0.47 3.05
N LEU A 41 -0.90 1.11 2.14
CA LEU A 41 -1.31 2.50 2.23
C LEU A 41 -2.85 2.57 2.25
N TYR A 42 -3.40 2.87 3.42
CA TYR A 42 -4.84 2.93 3.65
C TYR A 42 -5.40 4.31 3.33
N SER A 43 -6.49 4.33 2.58
CA SER A 43 -7.28 5.51 2.19
C SER A 43 -6.42 6.76 1.94
N PRO A 44 -5.37 6.68 1.10
CA PRO A 44 -4.61 7.87 0.80
C PRO A 44 -5.52 8.89 0.10
N PRO A 45 -5.34 10.19 0.36
CA PRO A 45 -6.05 11.20 -0.39
C PRO A 45 -5.83 10.96 -1.88
N ARG A 46 -6.88 11.14 -2.70
CA ARG A 46 -6.74 11.13 -4.16
C ARG A 46 -5.89 12.33 -4.56
N SER A 47 -4.59 12.12 -4.57
CA SER A 47 -3.56 13.10 -4.91
C SER A 47 -2.94 12.68 -6.24
N SER A 48 -2.42 13.66 -6.97
CA SER A 48 -1.60 13.41 -8.17
C SER A 48 -0.30 12.66 -7.85
N ALA A 49 0.12 12.66 -6.58
CA ALA A 49 1.30 11.94 -6.08
C ALA A 49 1.01 11.26 -4.75
N TYR A 50 1.39 9.98 -4.63
CA TYR A 50 1.37 9.22 -3.39
C TYR A 50 2.74 9.24 -2.74
N PHE A 51 2.82 9.22 -1.41
CA PHE A 51 4.09 9.25 -0.68
C PHE A 51 4.25 8.00 0.19
N CYS A 52 5.49 7.51 0.27
CA CYS A 52 5.84 6.37 1.10
C CYS A 52 5.70 6.74 2.58
N PRO A 53 4.89 6.02 3.38
CA PRO A 53 4.72 6.33 4.80
C PRO A 53 5.97 6.07 5.63
N LYS A 54 6.97 5.34 5.11
CA LYS A 54 8.22 5.04 5.83
C LYS A 54 9.33 6.05 5.63
N CYS A 55 9.44 6.64 4.44
CA CYS A 55 10.57 7.51 4.10
C CYS A 55 10.17 8.86 3.50
N GLY A 56 8.86 9.10 3.29
CA GLY A 56 8.35 10.34 2.71
C GLY A 56 8.62 10.51 1.21
N SER A 57 9.31 9.57 0.56
CA SER A 57 9.59 9.64 -0.89
C SER A 57 8.31 9.43 -1.71
N GLU A 58 8.21 10.13 -2.84
CA GLU A 58 7.13 9.92 -3.81
C GLU A 58 7.14 8.47 -4.34
N LEU A 59 5.96 7.85 -4.35
CA LEU A 59 5.71 6.53 -4.89
C LEU A 59 5.54 6.64 -6.39
N ARG A 60 6.14 5.69 -7.12
CA ARG A 60 6.01 5.61 -8.57
C ARG A 60 5.06 4.49 -8.95
N GLU A 61 4.33 4.69 -10.04
CA GLU A 61 3.66 3.59 -10.71
C GLU A 61 4.73 2.67 -11.33
N LYS A 62 4.63 1.40 -10.97
CA LYS A 62 5.38 0.32 -11.56
C LYS A 62 4.39 -0.47 -12.42
N GLU A 63 4.60 -0.39 -13.73
CA GLU A 63 3.92 -1.23 -14.75
C GLU A 63 4.31 -2.70 -14.59
#